data_AF-A0A967D4K1-F1
#
_entry.id   AF-A0A967D4K1-F1
#
_cell.length_a   1.000
_cell.length_b   1.000
_cell.length_c   1.000
_cell.angle_alpha   90.00
_cell.angle_beta   90.00
_cell.angle_gamma   90.00
#
_symmetry.space_group_name_H-M   'P 1'
#
loop_
_entity.id
_entity.type
_entity.pdbx_description
1 polymer ?
#
loop_
_entity_poly.entity_id
_entity_poly.type
_entity_poly.pdbx_seq_one_letter_code
_entity_poly.pdbx_strand_id
1 'polypeptide(L)'
;MSDRPAAAAVFDDLITALTEIRDGYVLDEQRWTDPTEIAEAFRYVGQVLSASSELFWEGDPDHPRFASIVSPARKLQGDNPDAIYHFARIRGDRTYRVRGRIREQCYASFTVHGQAADGGMAGPLLGDRNDRDFTIADDGSYEIIFSATPHDGDWVELHPDA
;
A
#
# COMPACT_ATOMS: atom_id res chain seq x y z
N MET A 1 11.30 15.09 36.60
CA MET A 1 10.48 15.19 35.38
C MET A 1 10.64 13.86 34.67
N SER A 2 9.56 13.07 34.60
CA SER A 2 9.60 11.72 34.01
C SER A 2 10.04 11.82 32.56
N ASP A 3 11.02 11.00 32.18
CA ASP A 3 11.51 10.90 30.81
C ASP A 3 10.37 10.38 29.92
N ARG A 4 9.83 11.24 29.06
CA ARG A 4 8.67 10.89 28.22
C ARG A 4 9.15 9.96 27.10
N PRO A 5 8.44 8.87 26.77
CA PRO A 5 8.85 8.00 25.66
C PRO A 5 8.93 8.77 24.34
N ALA A 6 9.93 8.48 23.51
CA ALA A 6 10.09 9.09 22.18
C ALA A 6 8.84 8.91 21.30
N ALA A 7 8.15 7.76 21.44
CA ALA A 7 6.89 7.49 20.75
C ALA A 7 5.80 8.54 21.05
N ALA A 8 5.84 9.17 22.23
CA ALA A 8 4.87 10.19 22.58
C ALA A 8 5.06 11.49 21.78
N ALA A 9 6.29 11.87 21.45
CA ALA A 9 6.55 13.03 20.59
C ALA A 9 6.07 12.76 19.15
N VAL A 10 6.37 11.58 18.60
CA VAL A 10 5.91 11.19 17.27
C VAL A 10 4.37 11.10 17.20
N PHE A 11 3.73 10.64 18.27
CA PHE A 11 2.27 10.61 18.33
C PHE A 11 1.66 12.02 18.45
N ASP A 12 2.33 12.95 19.15
CA ASP A 12 1.94 14.37 19.18
C ASP A 12 2.04 15.00 17.76
N ASP A 13 3.05 14.61 16.96
CA ASP A 13 3.18 15.05 15.56
C ASP A 13 2.03 14.53 14.69
N LEU A 14 1.58 13.27 14.89
CA LEU A 14 0.39 12.75 14.21
C LEU A 14 -0.87 13.55 14.56
N ILE A 15 -1.06 13.91 15.83
CA ILE A 15 -2.20 14.73 16.26
C ILE A 15 -2.15 16.12 15.61
N THR A 16 -0.95 16.70 15.53
CA THR A 16 -0.72 17.97 14.83
C THR A 16 -1.10 17.86 13.36
N ALA A 17 -0.62 16.83 12.64
CA ALA A 17 -0.97 16.60 11.24
C ALA A 17 -2.47 16.41 11.03
N LEU A 18 -3.17 15.68 11.91
CA LEU A 18 -4.64 15.53 11.84
C LEU A 18 -5.36 16.87 12.04
N THR A 19 -4.81 17.76 12.89
CA THR A 19 -5.34 19.12 13.09
C THR A 19 -5.16 19.97 11.84
N GLU A 20 -3.99 19.92 11.21
CA GLU A 20 -3.69 20.62 9.96
C GLU A 20 -4.57 20.13 8.81
N ILE A 21 -4.79 18.81 8.69
CA ILE A 21 -5.70 18.22 7.70
C ILE A 21 -7.14 18.68 7.94
N ARG A 22 -7.60 18.69 9.20
CA ARG A 22 -8.93 19.21 9.54
C ARG A 22 -9.09 20.64 9.05
N ASP A 23 -8.18 21.53 9.43
CA ASP A 23 -8.34 22.97 9.19
C ASP A 23 -8.07 23.36 7.74
N GLY A 24 -7.10 22.71 7.08
CA GLY A 24 -6.66 23.08 5.73
C GLY A 24 -7.22 22.24 4.58
N TYR A 25 -7.78 21.06 4.86
CA TYR A 25 -8.37 20.20 3.82
C TYR A 25 -9.87 19.95 4.03
N VAL A 26 -10.28 19.60 5.25
CA VAL A 26 -11.68 19.22 5.53
C VAL A 26 -12.59 20.45 5.71
N LEU A 27 -12.10 21.47 6.41
CA LEU A 27 -12.84 22.71 6.68
C LEU A 27 -12.53 23.85 5.69
N ASP A 28 -11.84 23.53 4.59
CA ASP A 28 -11.59 24.48 3.51
C ASP A 28 -12.89 24.75 2.72
N GLU A 29 -13.50 25.91 2.98
CA GLU A 29 -14.74 26.36 2.34
C GLU A 29 -14.61 26.56 0.82
N GLN A 30 -13.38 26.69 0.28
CA GLN A 30 -13.18 26.74 -1.17
C GLN A 30 -13.33 25.37 -1.83
N ARG A 31 -13.22 24.31 -1.03
CA ARG A 31 -13.18 22.91 -1.48
C ARG A 31 -14.52 22.22 -1.23
N TRP A 32 -15.12 22.46 -0.07
CA TRP A 32 -16.35 21.80 0.37
C TRP A 32 -17.35 22.82 0.89
N THR A 33 -18.59 22.74 0.40
CA THR A 33 -19.69 23.61 0.88
C THR A 33 -20.92 22.82 1.30
N ASP A 34 -21.05 21.56 0.88
CA ASP A 34 -22.11 20.66 1.34
C ASP A 34 -21.72 20.01 2.69
N PRO A 35 -22.53 20.15 3.74
CA PRO A 35 -22.30 19.48 5.02
C PRO A 35 -22.09 17.95 4.91
N THR A 36 -22.70 17.30 3.92
CA THR A 36 -22.55 15.86 3.67
C THR A 36 -21.13 15.55 3.19
N GLU A 37 -20.62 16.33 2.23
CA GLU A 37 -19.24 16.16 1.73
C GLU A 37 -18.20 16.40 2.82
N ILE A 38 -18.44 17.41 3.68
CA ILE A 38 -17.57 17.68 4.83
C ILE A 38 -17.56 16.48 5.79
N ALA A 39 -18.72 15.88 6.08
CA ALA A 39 -18.80 14.69 6.92
C ALA A 39 -18.10 13.47 6.29
N GLU A 40 -18.22 13.29 4.98
CA GLU A 40 -17.51 12.24 4.24
C GLU A 40 -15.99 12.48 4.22
N ALA A 41 -15.54 13.74 4.14
CA ALA A 41 -14.12 14.08 4.20
C ALA A 41 -13.50 13.70 5.56
N PHE A 42 -14.18 13.95 6.68
CA PHE A 42 -13.75 13.45 7.99
C PHE A 42 -13.66 11.92 8.03
N ARG A 43 -14.65 11.23 7.45
CA ARG A 43 -14.64 9.76 7.36
C ARG A 43 -13.45 9.28 6.55
N TYR A 44 -13.14 9.96 5.44
CA TYR A 44 -12.01 9.64 4.59
C TYR A 44 -10.67 9.79 5.32
N VAL A 45 -10.48 10.84 6.13
CA VAL A 45 -9.28 10.98 6.98
C VAL A 45 -9.12 9.77 7.91
N GLY A 46 -10.20 9.28 8.51
CA GLY A 46 -10.17 8.06 9.33
C GLY A 46 -9.81 6.80 8.53
N GLN A 47 -10.29 6.70 7.28
CA GLN A 47 -9.94 5.60 6.37
C GLN A 47 -8.46 5.63 5.97
N VAL A 48 -7.90 6.81 5.68
CA VAL A 48 -6.46 6.98 5.43
C VAL A 48 -5.65 6.55 6.65
N LEU A 49 -6.04 6.99 7.85
CA LEU A 49 -5.36 6.58 9.09
C LEU A 49 -5.43 5.05 9.31
N SER A 50 -6.57 4.42 9.00
CA SER A 50 -6.71 2.97 9.05
C SER A 50 -5.76 2.27 8.08
N ALA A 51 -5.59 2.78 6.85
CA ALA A 51 -4.59 2.26 5.92
C ALA A 51 -3.17 2.49 6.45
N SER A 52 -2.84 3.68 6.96
CA SER A 52 -1.51 3.97 7.49
C SER A 52 -1.10 2.99 8.59
N SER A 53 -2.04 2.69 9.50
CA SER A 53 -1.82 1.70 10.55
C SER A 53 -1.48 0.32 9.98
N GLU A 54 -2.29 -0.20 9.07
CA GLU A 54 -2.12 -1.57 8.56
C GLU A 54 -0.95 -1.71 7.59
N LEU A 55 -0.71 -0.71 6.74
CA LEU A 55 0.25 -0.78 5.64
C LEU A 55 1.66 -0.34 6.07
N PHE A 56 1.77 0.59 7.03
CA PHE A 56 3.05 1.20 7.41
C PHE A 56 3.45 0.90 8.85
N TRP A 57 2.56 1.06 9.84
CA TRP A 57 2.91 0.80 11.24
C TRP A 57 3.13 -0.70 11.49
N GLU A 58 2.20 -1.52 11.01
CA GLU A 58 2.25 -2.98 11.11
C GLU A 58 2.94 -3.64 9.90
N GLY A 59 3.54 -2.84 9.02
CA GLY A 59 4.22 -3.29 7.81
C GLY A 59 5.72 -3.54 8.09
N ASP A 60 6.13 -4.80 8.11
CA ASP A 60 7.51 -5.22 8.31
C ASP A 60 8.13 -5.76 7.00
N PRO A 61 9.14 -5.10 6.43
CA PRO A 61 9.75 -5.53 5.17
C PRO A 61 10.68 -6.75 5.28
N ASP A 62 11.10 -7.13 6.49
CA ASP A 62 11.80 -8.40 6.74
C ASP A 62 10.80 -9.57 6.93
N HIS A 63 9.54 -9.27 7.25
CA HIS A 63 8.44 -10.23 7.38
C HIS A 63 7.18 -9.78 6.61
N PRO A 64 7.26 -9.65 5.27
CA PRO A 64 6.20 -9.06 4.48
C PRO A 64 4.91 -9.88 4.52
N ARG A 65 3.78 -9.16 4.56
CA ARG A 65 2.44 -9.71 4.36
C ARG A 65 1.68 -8.84 3.39
N PHE A 66 0.82 -9.48 2.59
CA PHE A 66 -0.17 -8.76 1.80
C PHE A 66 -1.27 -8.22 2.72
N ALA A 67 -1.30 -6.90 2.88
CA ALA A 67 -2.36 -6.16 3.55
C ALA A 67 -3.32 -5.58 2.51
N SER A 68 -4.61 -5.52 2.80
CA SER A 68 -5.59 -4.95 1.85
C SER A 68 -5.35 -3.45 1.74
N ILE A 69 -5.25 -2.87 0.54
CA ILE A 69 -5.16 -1.40 0.42
C ILE A 69 -6.53 -0.79 0.72
N VAL A 70 -7.55 -1.30 0.03
CA VAL A 70 -8.96 -0.93 0.19
C VAL A 70 -9.78 -2.11 0.68
N SER A 71 -10.95 -1.82 1.23
CA SER A 71 -11.94 -2.80 1.67
C SER A 71 -13.34 -2.17 1.59
N PRO A 72 -14.43 -2.93 1.82
CA PRO A 72 -15.78 -2.34 1.90
C PRO A 72 -15.90 -1.20 2.93
N ALA A 73 -15.01 -1.15 3.93
CA ALA A 73 -14.99 -0.12 4.97
C ALA A 73 -13.90 0.96 4.76
N ARG A 74 -13.01 0.81 3.77
CA ARG A 74 -11.87 1.70 3.53
C ARG A 74 -11.66 1.94 2.04
N LYS A 75 -11.83 3.20 1.62
CA LYS A 75 -11.60 3.68 0.25
C LYS A 75 -10.32 4.51 0.20
N LEU A 76 -9.62 4.48 -0.92
CA LEU A 76 -8.39 5.24 -1.13
C LEU A 76 -8.28 5.66 -2.60
N GLN A 77 -8.10 6.96 -2.83
CA GLN A 77 -7.67 7.55 -4.11
C GLN A 77 -8.42 7.06 -5.37
N GLY A 78 -9.76 6.96 -5.32
CA GLY A 78 -10.57 6.58 -6.47
C GLY A 78 -10.43 5.09 -6.84
N ASP A 79 -10.41 4.23 -5.83
CA ASP A 79 -10.26 2.78 -6.00
C ASP A 79 -11.28 2.18 -6.97
N ASN A 80 -10.81 1.23 -7.78
CA ASN A 80 -11.67 0.45 -8.66
C ASN A 80 -12.46 -0.57 -7.82
N PRO A 81 -13.80 -0.51 -7.80
CA PRO A 81 -14.63 -1.42 -7.01
C PRO A 81 -14.53 -2.90 -7.47
N ASP A 82 -14.06 -3.16 -8.70
CA ASP A 82 -13.92 -4.50 -9.25
C ASP A 82 -12.54 -5.13 -8.95
N ALA A 83 -11.63 -4.39 -8.32
CA ALA A 83 -10.26 -4.84 -8.06
C ALA A 83 -10.00 -5.12 -6.57
N ILE A 84 -9.23 -6.17 -6.32
CA ILE A 84 -8.75 -6.53 -5.00
C ILE A 84 -7.29 -6.10 -4.90
N TYR A 85 -7.04 -5.05 -4.13
CA TYR A 85 -5.71 -4.45 -3.98
C TYR A 85 -5.03 -4.92 -2.71
N HIS A 86 -3.82 -5.43 -2.86
CA HIS A 86 -2.94 -5.75 -1.75
C HIS A 86 -1.62 -4.99 -1.85
N PHE A 87 -1.04 -4.70 -0.68
CA PHE A 87 0.25 -4.06 -0.53
C PHE A 87 1.10 -4.84 0.46
N ALA A 88 2.40 -4.95 0.18
CA ALA A 88 3.39 -5.50 1.09
C ALA A 88 4.65 -4.64 0.97
N ARG A 89 5.20 -4.20 2.11
CA ARG A 89 6.51 -3.57 2.14
C ARG A 89 7.56 -4.65 1.94
N ILE A 90 8.53 -4.41 1.08
CA ILE A 90 9.64 -5.33 0.81
C ILE A 90 10.97 -4.58 0.88
N ARG A 91 12.07 -5.28 0.61
CA ARG A 91 13.40 -4.71 0.45
C ARG A 91 13.99 -5.21 -0.86
N GLY A 92 14.57 -4.30 -1.64
CA GLY A 92 15.28 -4.65 -2.88
C GLY A 92 16.44 -5.64 -2.71
N ASP A 93 17.04 -5.73 -1.52
CA ASP A 93 18.20 -6.60 -1.23
C ASP A 93 17.82 -8.02 -0.76
N ARG A 94 16.56 -8.42 -0.90
CA ARG A 94 16.04 -9.73 -0.48
C ARG A 94 15.46 -10.51 -1.67
N THR A 95 15.18 -11.78 -1.42
CA THR A 95 14.49 -12.67 -2.36
C THR A 95 13.16 -13.11 -1.77
N TYR A 96 12.08 -12.91 -2.53
CA TYR A 96 10.73 -13.28 -2.14
C TYR A 96 10.15 -14.26 -3.15
N ARG A 97 9.33 -15.19 -2.64
CA ARG A 97 8.56 -16.12 -3.46
C ARG A 97 7.08 -15.84 -3.25
N VAL A 98 6.39 -15.43 -4.30
CA VAL A 98 4.94 -15.28 -4.32
C VAL A 98 4.33 -16.49 -4.99
N ARG A 99 3.38 -17.13 -4.33
CA ARG A 99 2.63 -18.27 -4.85
C ARG A 99 1.15 -17.99 -4.74
N GLY A 100 0.40 -18.43 -5.74
CA GLY A 100 -1.04 -18.29 -5.74
C GLY A 100 -1.69 -19.21 -6.75
N ARG A 101 -2.99 -18.97 -6.98
CA ARG A 101 -3.77 -19.68 -7.98
C ARG A 101 -4.76 -18.71 -8.61
N ILE A 102 -4.70 -18.60 -9.93
CA ILE A 102 -5.76 -17.98 -10.71
C ILE A 102 -6.93 -18.97 -10.78
N ARG A 103 -8.14 -18.48 -10.48
CA ARG A 103 -9.38 -19.25 -10.57
C ARG A 103 -10.27 -18.61 -11.63
N GLU A 104 -10.94 -17.53 -11.24
CA GLU A 104 -11.92 -16.83 -12.06
C GLU A 104 -11.53 -15.37 -12.32
N GLN A 105 -10.35 -14.95 -11.81
CA GLN A 105 -9.83 -13.62 -12.04
C GLN A 105 -9.55 -13.44 -13.53
N CYS A 106 -10.11 -12.39 -14.12
CA CYS A 106 -9.84 -12.02 -15.51
C CYS A 106 -8.52 -11.24 -15.69
N TYR A 107 -7.90 -10.86 -14.57
CA TYR A 107 -6.63 -10.14 -14.52
C TYR A 107 -5.97 -10.33 -13.15
N ALA A 108 -4.66 -10.52 -13.14
CA ALA A 108 -3.82 -10.42 -11.94
C ALA A 108 -2.52 -9.71 -12.30
N SER A 109 -2.04 -8.83 -11.42
CA SER A 109 -0.77 -8.14 -11.60
C SER A 109 -0.01 -7.94 -10.30
N PHE A 110 1.30 -7.80 -10.45
CA PHE A 110 2.24 -7.46 -9.41
C PHE A 110 3.05 -6.26 -9.86
N THR A 111 3.05 -5.23 -9.05
CA THR A 111 3.71 -3.97 -9.34
C THR A 111 4.65 -3.65 -8.18
N VAL A 112 5.91 -3.38 -8.50
CA VAL A 112 6.96 -3.02 -7.54
C VAL A 112 7.19 -1.52 -7.65
N HIS A 113 7.04 -0.83 -6.53
CA HIS A 113 7.29 0.60 -6.41
C HIS A 113 8.53 0.83 -5.57
N GLY A 114 9.29 1.87 -5.91
CA GLY A 114 10.34 2.37 -5.02
C GLY A 114 9.77 3.21 -3.89
N GLN A 115 10.64 3.69 -3.01
CA GLN A 115 10.24 4.61 -1.96
C GLN A 115 9.74 5.95 -2.54
N ALA A 116 8.51 6.34 -2.19
CA ALA A 116 8.00 7.66 -2.52
C ALA A 116 8.73 8.75 -1.70
N ALA A 117 8.99 9.90 -2.32
CA ALA A 117 9.70 11.00 -1.67
C ALA A 117 8.95 11.57 -0.45
N ASP A 118 7.62 11.43 -0.43
CA ASP A 118 6.73 11.83 0.66
C ASP A 118 6.45 10.70 1.66
N GLY A 119 7.06 9.51 1.49
CA GLY A 119 6.84 8.33 2.31
C GLY A 119 5.52 7.60 2.04
N GLY A 120 4.76 7.99 1.01
CA GLY A 120 3.55 7.32 0.57
C GLY A 120 3.79 6.03 -0.22
N MET A 121 2.70 5.45 -0.73
CA MET A 121 2.75 4.21 -1.55
C MET A 121 3.10 4.47 -3.02
N ALA A 122 2.96 5.70 -3.51
CA ALA A 122 3.06 6.05 -4.93
C ALA A 122 4.49 6.44 -5.33
N GLY A 123 5.45 5.57 -5.07
CA GLY A 123 6.83 5.78 -5.52
C GLY A 123 7.04 5.43 -6.99
N PRO A 124 8.28 5.61 -7.51
CA PRO A 124 8.62 5.28 -8.89
C PRO A 124 8.25 3.82 -9.22
N LEU A 125 7.71 3.59 -10.41
CA LEU A 125 7.46 2.23 -10.89
C LEU A 125 8.78 1.55 -11.24
N LEU A 126 9.12 0.48 -10.51
CA LEU A 126 10.37 -0.27 -10.69
C LEU A 126 10.16 -1.61 -11.39
N GLY A 127 8.95 -2.17 -11.32
CA GLY A 127 8.58 -3.39 -12.01
C GLY A 127 7.08 -3.53 -12.14
N ASP A 128 6.64 -4.13 -13.25
CA ASP A 128 5.24 -4.42 -13.52
C ASP A 128 5.13 -5.74 -14.28
N ARG A 129 4.33 -6.66 -13.78
CA ARG A 129 4.02 -7.94 -14.41
C ARG A 129 2.56 -8.27 -14.23
N ASN A 130 1.95 -8.84 -15.26
CA ASN A 130 0.60 -9.39 -15.19
C ASN A 130 0.57 -10.87 -15.56
N ASP A 131 -0.61 -11.46 -15.47
CA ASP A 131 -0.92 -12.86 -15.76
C ASP A 131 -0.55 -13.36 -17.17
N ARG A 132 -0.11 -12.48 -18.07
CA ARG A 132 0.45 -12.85 -19.38
C ARG A 132 1.97 -13.00 -19.36
N ASP A 133 2.63 -12.54 -18.30
CA ASP A 133 4.08 -12.48 -18.19
C ASP A 133 4.68 -13.61 -17.32
N PHE A 134 3.84 -14.44 -16.71
CA PHE A 134 4.26 -15.59 -15.90
C PHE A 134 3.50 -16.86 -16.24
N THR A 135 4.10 -17.99 -15.90
CA THR A 135 3.57 -19.31 -16.17
C THR A 135 2.44 -19.64 -15.20
N ILE A 136 1.27 -19.94 -15.74
CA ILE A 136 0.12 -20.44 -15.00
C ILE A 136 -0.06 -21.91 -15.40
N ALA A 137 0.03 -22.82 -14.42
CA ALA A 137 -0.16 -24.24 -14.63
C ALA A 137 -1.63 -24.58 -14.94
N ASP A 138 -1.90 -25.79 -15.43
CA ASP A 138 -3.25 -26.27 -15.78
C ASP A 138 -4.24 -26.20 -14.60
N ASP A 139 -3.75 -26.29 -13.36
CA ASP A 139 -4.56 -26.17 -12.14
C ASP A 139 -4.72 -24.70 -11.65
N GLY A 140 -4.27 -23.75 -12.46
CA GLY A 140 -4.26 -22.31 -12.21
C GLY A 140 -3.13 -21.83 -11.29
N SER A 141 -2.27 -22.71 -10.77
CA SER A 141 -1.20 -22.29 -9.85
C SER A 141 -0.11 -21.50 -10.56
N TYR A 142 0.49 -20.55 -9.84
CA TYR A 142 1.66 -19.80 -10.28
C TYR A 142 2.66 -19.63 -9.14
N GLU A 143 3.93 -19.47 -9.49
CA GLU A 143 5.03 -19.10 -8.59
C GLU A 143 5.88 -18.04 -9.28
N ILE A 144 6.15 -16.93 -8.59
CA ILE A 144 7.01 -15.85 -9.09
C ILE A 144 8.08 -15.55 -8.03
N ILE A 145 9.32 -15.45 -8.47
CA ILE A 145 10.44 -15.01 -7.63
C ILE A 145 10.71 -13.53 -7.86
N PHE A 146 10.75 -12.74 -6.79
CA PHE A 146 11.21 -11.35 -6.80
C PHE A 146 12.59 -11.30 -6.14
N SER A 147 13.61 -10.89 -6.87
CA SER A 147 14.99 -10.91 -6.37
C SER A 147 15.90 -9.96 -7.14
N ALA A 148 16.92 -9.41 -6.50
CA ALA A 148 17.97 -8.64 -7.19
C ALA A 148 18.87 -9.52 -8.09
N THR A 149 18.96 -10.82 -7.81
CA THR A 149 19.78 -11.76 -8.60
C THR A 149 18.90 -12.64 -9.49
N PRO A 150 19.38 -13.08 -10.67
CA PRO A 150 18.64 -13.98 -11.54
C PRO A 150 18.24 -15.31 -10.86
N HIS A 151 17.05 -15.81 -11.19
CA HIS A 151 16.55 -17.13 -10.82
C HIS A 151 15.96 -17.84 -12.04
N ASP A 152 15.95 -19.17 -12.00
CA ASP A 152 15.25 -19.99 -12.99
C ASP A 152 13.72 -19.84 -12.85
N GLY A 153 13.00 -19.96 -13.97
CA GLY A 153 11.54 -19.82 -14.00
C GLY A 153 11.06 -18.37 -14.06
N ASP A 154 9.85 -18.12 -13.57
CA ASP A 154 9.26 -16.78 -13.57
C ASP A 154 9.93 -15.90 -12.49
N TRP A 155 10.71 -14.93 -12.95
CA TRP A 155 11.51 -14.05 -12.11
C TRP A 155 11.30 -12.58 -12.49
N VAL A 156 11.21 -11.75 -11.44
CA VAL A 156 11.16 -10.29 -11.53
C VAL A 156 12.36 -9.72 -10.79
N GLU A 157 13.15 -8.92 -11.49
CA GLU A 157 14.28 -8.21 -10.90
C GLU A 157 13.78 -7.19 -9.87
N LEU A 158 14.40 -7.19 -8.68
CA LEU A 158 14.20 -6.15 -7.68
C LEU A 158 15.35 -5.15 -7.76
N HIS A 159 15.00 -3.89 -8.03
CA HIS A 159 15.92 -2.77 -7.90
C HIS A 159 16.27 -2.57 -6.40
N PRO A 160 17.49 -2.12 -6.04
CA PRO A 160 17.88 -1.88 -4.65
C PRO A 160 16.95 -0.92 -3.87
N ASP A 161 16.29 -0.02 -4.57
CA ASP A 161 15.32 0.95 -4.00
C ASP A 161 13.88 0.43 -3.90
N ALA A 162 13.65 -0.86 -4.20
CA ALA A 162 12.35 -1.51 -4.03
C ALA A 162 11.98 -1.74 -2.56
#